data_AF-A0A7X9T940-F1
#
_entry.id   AF-A0A7X9T940-F1
#
_cell.length_a   1.000
_cell.length_b   1.000
_cell.length_c   1.000
_cell.angle_alpha   90.00
_cell.angle_beta   90.00
_cell.angle_gamma   90.00
#
_symmetry.space_group_name_H-M   'P 1'
#
loop_
_entity.id
_entity.type
_entity.pdbx_description
1 polymer ?
#
loop_
_entity_poly.entity_id
_entity_poly.type
_entity_poly.pdbx_seq_one_letter_code
_entity_poly.pdbx_strand_id
1 'polypeptide(L)'
;MNMGCGLDQTGRACDNGRCKLYNVDMPDVINMREQLFPTDWRETDIKSNLNDHAWMEQVDGSDGAVFFAAGVFHYLTTWQARTLACELARRFPGRRLVFNTIGRLGKLLMRPLRRDVRDARQPH
;
A
#
# COMPACT_ATOMS: atom_id res chain seq x y z
N MET A 1 6.41 2.44 -4.90
CA MET A 1 5.10 2.67 -4.26
C MET A 1 4.89 1.63 -3.18
N ASN A 2 4.90 2.05 -1.91
CA ASN A 2 4.51 1.25 -0.76
C ASN A 2 3.00 1.36 -0.54
N MET A 3 2.28 0.26 -0.67
CA MET A 3 0.83 0.19 -0.53
C MET A 3 0.46 -0.39 0.82
N GLY A 4 -0.34 0.34 1.60
CA GLY A 4 -0.67 0.04 2.99
C GLY A 4 0.60 0.09 3.85
N CYS A 5 1.31 1.21 3.74
CA CYS A 5 2.69 1.33 4.16
C CYS A 5 2.89 1.21 5.68
N GLY A 6 1.89 1.53 6.50
CA GLY A 6 2.09 1.65 7.93
C GLY A 6 3.33 2.50 8.26
N LEU A 7 4.19 1.93 9.11
CA LEU A 7 5.47 2.51 9.50
C LEU A 7 6.67 1.91 8.71
N ASP A 8 6.42 1.22 7.61
CA ASP A 8 7.46 0.58 6.80
C ASP A 8 8.41 1.59 6.15
N GLN A 9 9.71 1.38 6.32
CA GLN A 9 10.80 2.22 5.81
C GLN A 9 11.60 1.52 4.69
N THR A 10 11.13 0.38 4.17
CA THR A 10 11.80 -0.40 3.12
C THR A 10 12.13 0.47 1.89
N GLY A 11 11.23 1.38 1.51
CA GLY A 11 11.47 2.33 0.43
C GLY A 11 12.72 3.20 0.65
N ARG A 12 12.91 3.73 1.86
CA ARG A 12 14.10 4.51 2.22
C ARG A 12 15.34 3.63 2.36
N ALA A 13 15.21 2.48 3.02
CA ALA A 13 16.33 1.57 3.27
C ALA A 13 16.94 0.99 1.98
N CYS A 14 16.13 0.84 0.93
CA CYS A 14 16.56 0.35 -0.38
C CYS A 14 16.71 1.46 -1.43
N ASP A 15 16.60 2.73 -1.05
CA ASP A 15 16.70 3.84 -2.00
C ASP A 15 18.11 3.94 -2.59
N ASN A 16 18.17 4.13 -3.90
CA ASN A 16 19.41 4.30 -4.66
C ASN A 16 19.72 5.76 -4.97
N GLY A 17 18.97 6.71 -4.40
CA GLY A 17 19.12 8.14 -4.62
C GLY A 17 18.45 8.67 -5.90
N ARG A 18 17.76 7.80 -6.66
CA ARG A 18 17.16 8.15 -7.97
C ARG A 18 15.66 7.90 -8.02
N CYS A 19 15.14 7.03 -7.17
CA CYS A 19 13.72 6.71 -7.15
C CYS A 19 12.90 7.82 -6.46
N LYS A 20 11.69 8.04 -6.98
CA LYS A 20 10.60 8.70 -6.24
C LYS A 20 9.92 7.65 -5.37
N LEU A 21 9.78 7.95 -4.09
CA LEU A 21 9.13 7.12 -3.11
C LEU A 21 7.71 7.63 -2.90
N TYR A 22 6.76 6.71 -2.86
CA TYR A 22 5.37 7.01 -2.61
C TYR A 22 4.84 6.01 -1.60
N ASN A 23 4.14 6.47 -0.58
CA ASN A 23 3.52 5.63 0.43
C ASN A 23 2.04 5.96 0.51
N VAL A 24 1.16 4.95 0.49
CA VAL A 24 -0.29 5.15 0.70
C VAL A 24 -0.77 4.32 1.87
N ASP A 25 -1.53 4.96 2.74
CA ASP A 25 -2.29 4.30 3.80
C ASP A 25 -3.42 5.22 4.28
N MET A 26 -4.23 4.71 5.21
CA MET A 26 -5.30 5.46 5.85
C MET A 26 -4.77 6.79 6.43
N PRO A 27 -5.58 7.88 6.40
CA PRO A 27 -5.14 9.20 6.85
C PRO A 27 -4.47 9.21 8.23
N ASP A 28 -5.04 8.51 9.22
CA ASP A 28 -4.48 8.47 10.58
C ASP A 28 -3.12 7.77 10.64
N VAL A 29 -2.93 6.72 9.83
CA VAL A 29 -1.66 6.01 9.73
C VAL A 29 -0.59 6.89 9.12
N ILE A 30 -0.93 7.61 8.05
CA ILE A 30 0.00 8.56 7.41
C ILE A 30 0.29 9.75 8.34
N ASN A 31 -0.69 10.30 9.05
CA ASN A 31 -0.46 11.36 10.02
C ASN A 31 0.56 10.94 11.10
N MET A 32 0.46 9.70 11.59
CA MET A 32 1.44 9.14 12.53
C MET A 32 2.82 8.95 11.87
N ARG A 33 2.85 8.45 10.64
CA ARG A 33 4.09 8.27 9.86
C ARG A 33 4.83 9.59 9.68
N GLU A 34 4.13 10.67 9.29
CA GLU A 34 4.70 12.01 9.08
C GLU A 34 5.35 12.57 10.35
N GLN A 35 4.78 12.28 11.54
CA GLN A 35 5.35 12.70 12.83
C GLN A 35 6.64 11.96 13.17
N LEU A 36 6.71 10.67 12.86
CA LEU A 36 7.87 9.83 13.16
C LEU A 36 8.97 9.97 12.11
N PHE A 37 8.59 10.21 10.87
CA PHE A 37 9.45 10.11 9.70
C PHE A 37 9.19 11.25 8.71
N PRO A 38 9.59 12.50 9.02
CA PRO A 38 9.46 13.61 8.08
C PRO A 38 10.01 13.26 6.69
N THR A 39 9.24 13.51 5.65
CA THR A 39 9.59 13.18 4.26
C THR A 39 10.48 14.26 3.63
N ASP A 40 11.24 13.87 2.60
CA ASP A 40 11.98 14.81 1.75
C ASP A 40 11.27 15.03 0.40
N TRP A 41 11.92 15.75 -0.52
CA TRP A 41 11.35 16.10 -1.82
C TRP A 41 11.10 14.91 -2.77
N ARG A 42 11.70 13.73 -2.53
CA ARG A 42 11.51 12.50 -3.32
C ARG A 42 10.49 11.56 -2.71
N GLU A 43 10.03 11.80 -1.49
CA GLU A 43 9.04 10.96 -0.82
C GLU A 43 7.71 11.67 -0.65
N THR A 44 6.64 11.00 -1.09
CA THR A 44 5.27 11.51 -1.00
C THR A 44 4.42 10.53 -0.21
N ASP A 45 3.86 11.00 0.90
CA ASP A 45 2.88 10.27 1.69
C ASP A 45 1.46 10.65 1.24
N ILE A 46 0.64 9.66 0.93
CA ILE A 46 -0.70 9.81 0.35
C ILE A 46 -1.73 9.28 1.35
N LYS A 47 -2.55 10.19 1.87
CA LYS A 47 -3.63 9.92 2.84
C LYS A 47 -4.86 9.38 2.12
N SER A 48 -4.97 8.06 1.96
CA SER A 48 -6.08 7.45 1.23
C SER A 48 -6.31 5.98 1.59
N ASN A 49 -7.57 5.55 1.52
CA ASN A 49 -7.89 4.14 1.58
C ASN A 49 -7.44 3.46 0.27
N LEU A 50 -6.70 2.35 0.35
CA LEU A 50 -6.25 1.65 -0.87
C LEU A 50 -7.38 1.27 -1.83
N ASN A 51 -8.60 1.04 -1.31
CA ASN A 51 -9.76 0.68 -2.13
C ASN A 51 -10.39 1.88 -2.84
N ASP A 52 -10.03 3.11 -2.47
CA ASP A 52 -10.34 4.32 -3.21
C ASP A 52 -9.17 4.62 -4.15
N HIS A 53 -9.28 4.19 -5.40
CA HIS A 53 -8.17 4.25 -6.35
C HIS A 53 -7.81 5.68 -6.83
N ALA A 54 -8.44 6.74 -6.30
CA ALA A 54 -8.05 8.12 -6.58
C ALA A 54 -6.59 8.43 -6.20
N TRP A 55 -6.02 7.73 -5.20
CA TRP A 55 -4.61 7.88 -4.84
C TRP A 55 -3.65 7.60 -6.01
N MET A 56 -4.06 6.79 -6.99
CA MET A 56 -3.22 6.45 -8.14
C MET A 56 -2.93 7.65 -9.05
N GLU A 57 -3.74 8.72 -8.97
CA GLU A 57 -3.55 9.95 -9.76
C GLU A 57 -2.35 10.78 -9.28
N GLN A 58 -1.90 10.55 -8.04
CA GLN A 58 -0.75 11.23 -7.46
C GLN A 58 0.57 10.52 -7.75
N VAL A 59 0.52 9.31 -8.34
CA VAL A 59 1.69 8.46 -8.56
C VAL A 59 2.21 8.66 -9.97
N ASP A 60 3.41 9.23 -10.09
CA ASP A 60 4.14 9.29 -11.35
C ASP A 60 4.80 7.93 -11.65
N GLY A 61 4.23 7.20 -12.61
CA GLY A 61 4.74 5.91 -13.09
C GLY A 61 5.38 5.96 -14.49
N SER A 62 5.70 7.16 -14.99
CA SER A 62 6.21 7.37 -16.36
C SER A 62 7.55 6.66 -16.60
N ASP A 63 8.49 6.78 -15.67
CA ASP A 63 9.84 6.18 -15.75
C ASP A 63 9.92 4.72 -15.27
N GLY A 64 8.77 4.11 -14.96
CA GLY A 64 8.72 2.81 -14.29
C GLY A 64 8.07 2.88 -12.93
N ALA A 65 7.51 1.76 -12.48
CA ALA A 65 6.96 1.65 -11.15
C ALA A 65 7.06 0.22 -10.64
N VAL A 66 7.39 0.12 -9.35
CA VAL A 66 7.22 -1.09 -8.54
C VAL A 66 6.23 -0.75 -7.43
N PHE A 67 5.13 -1.47 -7.43
CA PHE A 67 4.14 -1.49 -6.37
C PHE A 67 4.48 -2.64 -5.45
N PHE A 68 4.62 -2.38 -4.15
CA PHE A 68 4.78 -3.42 -3.17
C PHE A 68 3.80 -3.27 -2.02
N ALA A 69 3.33 -4.40 -1.50
CA ALA A 69 2.31 -4.46 -0.46
C ALA A 69 2.66 -5.55 0.55
N ALA A 70 3.44 -5.20 1.57
CA ALA A 70 3.86 -6.12 2.61
C ALA A 70 2.74 -6.27 3.65
N GLY A 71 2.16 -7.47 3.76
CA GLY A 71 1.15 -7.78 4.77
C GLY A 71 -0.26 -7.28 4.45
N VAL A 72 -0.50 -6.64 3.30
CA VAL A 72 -1.78 -5.95 3.02
C VAL A 72 -2.86 -6.86 2.43
N PHE A 73 -2.49 -7.73 1.49
CA PHE A 73 -3.45 -8.58 0.76
C PHE A 73 -4.22 -9.54 1.68
N HIS A 74 -3.74 -9.73 2.92
CA HIS A 74 -4.43 -10.50 3.94
C HIS A 74 -5.68 -9.79 4.48
N TYR A 75 -5.79 -8.48 4.36
CA TYR A 75 -6.92 -7.75 4.93
C TYR A 75 -7.99 -7.42 3.87
N LEU A 76 -7.63 -7.48 2.60
CA LEU A 76 -8.56 -7.29 1.49
C LEU A 76 -9.53 -8.48 1.34
N THR A 77 -10.74 -8.21 0.86
CA THR A 77 -11.60 -9.25 0.29
C THR A 77 -11.05 -9.70 -1.06
N THR A 78 -11.47 -10.88 -1.54
CA THR A 78 -11.08 -11.35 -2.88
C THR A 78 -11.48 -10.35 -3.97
N TRP A 79 -12.65 -9.72 -3.82
CA TRP A 79 -13.12 -8.70 -4.75
C TRP A 79 -12.21 -7.46 -4.71
N GLN A 80 -11.93 -6.91 -3.52
CA GLN A 80 -11.03 -5.77 -3.37
C GLN A 80 -9.63 -6.03 -3.96
N ALA A 81 -9.05 -7.19 -3.66
CA ALA A 81 -7.74 -7.57 -4.18
C ALA A 81 -7.73 -7.68 -5.72
N ARG A 82 -8.80 -8.25 -6.30
CA ARG A 82 -8.95 -8.34 -7.76
C ARG A 82 -9.11 -6.95 -8.38
N THR A 83 -9.97 -6.11 -7.81
CA THR A 83 -10.21 -4.76 -8.32
C THR A 83 -8.95 -3.93 -8.27
N LEU A 84 -8.20 -3.95 -7.16
CA LEU A 84 -6.92 -3.27 -7.02
C LEU A 84 -5.92 -3.75 -8.09
N ALA A 85 -5.76 -5.05 -8.28
CA ALA A 85 -4.85 -5.60 -9.29
C ALA A 85 -5.26 -5.20 -10.72
N CYS A 86 -6.56 -5.21 -11.03
CA CYS A 86 -7.07 -4.78 -12.33
C CYS A 86 -6.84 -3.29 -12.58
N GLU A 87 -7.09 -2.43 -11.58
CA GLU A 87 -6.85 -1.00 -11.71
C GLU A 87 -5.37 -0.66 -11.85
N LEU A 88 -4.49 -1.34 -11.09
CA LEU A 88 -3.05 -1.22 -11.27
C LEU A 88 -2.62 -1.62 -12.69
N ALA A 89 -3.12 -2.75 -13.21
CA ALA A 89 -2.79 -3.20 -14.56
C ALA A 89 -3.28 -2.22 -15.64
N ARG A 90 -4.44 -1.58 -15.42
CA ARG A 90 -5.04 -0.61 -16.34
C ARG A 90 -4.27 0.72 -16.36
N ARG A 91 -3.96 1.27 -15.18
CA ARG A 91 -3.31 2.60 -15.05
C ARG A 91 -1.80 2.56 -15.22
N PHE A 92 -1.17 1.43 -14.89
CA PHE A 92 0.28 1.26 -14.91
C PHE A 92 0.69 0.06 -15.78
N PRO A 93 0.46 0.13 -17.11
CA PRO A 93 0.80 -0.96 -18.01
C PRO A 93 2.30 -1.26 -17.98
N GLY A 94 2.65 -2.56 -17.94
CA GLY A 94 4.04 -3.03 -17.91
C GLY A 94 4.76 -2.85 -16.57
N ARG A 95 4.07 -2.39 -15.52
CA ARG A 95 4.67 -2.19 -14.19
C ARG A 95 4.52 -3.43 -13.31
N ARG A 96 5.26 -3.46 -12.19
CA ARG A 96 5.39 -4.66 -11.34
C ARG A 96 4.62 -4.50 -10.04
N LEU A 97 3.90 -5.54 -9.65
CA LEU A 97 3.26 -5.68 -8.34
C LEU A 97 3.92 -6.81 -7.56
N VAL A 98 4.37 -6.51 -6.35
CA VAL A 98 4.98 -7.45 -5.40
C VAL A 98 4.12 -7.49 -4.14
N PHE A 99 3.71 -8.67 -3.73
CA PHE A 99 2.88 -8.84 -2.53
C PHE A 99 3.12 -10.23 -1.95
N ASN A 100 2.85 -10.38 -0.65
CA ASN A 100 2.87 -11.68 0.01
C ASN A 100 1.46 -12.19 0.26
N THR A 101 1.31 -13.50 0.23
CA THR A 101 0.08 -14.21 0.61
C THR A 101 0.36 -15.11 1.81
N ILE A 102 -0.67 -15.41 2.60
CA ILE A 102 -0.57 -16.39 3.67
C ILE A 102 -1.29 -17.68 3.26
N GLY A 103 -0.65 -18.81 3.58
CA GLY A 103 -1.21 -20.13 3.35
C GLY A 103 -2.47 -20.40 4.19
N ARG A 104 -3.08 -21.57 3.99
CA ARG A 104 -4.32 -21.97 4.69
C ARG A 104 -4.21 -21.89 6.22
N LEU A 105 -3.13 -22.41 6.79
CA LEU A 105 -2.89 -22.36 8.24
C LEU A 105 -2.76 -20.92 8.75
N GLY A 106 -1.98 -20.08 8.06
CA GLY A 106 -1.86 -18.66 8.41
C GLY A 106 -3.20 -17.92 8.35
N LYS A 107 -4.06 -18.22 7.38
CA LYS A 107 -5.42 -17.65 7.33
C LYS A 107 -6.25 -18.00 8.56
N LEU A 108 -6.14 -19.23 9.08
CA LEU A 108 -6.86 -19.66 10.27
C LEU A 108 -6.37 -18.91 11.52
N LEU A 109 -5.05 -18.82 11.70
CA LEU A 109 -4.44 -18.12 12.83
C LEU A 109 -4.72 -16.61 12.82
N MET A 110 -4.75 -16.00 11.65
CA MET A 110 -4.97 -14.57 11.46
C MET A 110 -6.46 -14.17 11.49
N ARG A 111 -7.39 -15.09 11.71
CA ARG A 111 -8.85 -14.80 11.67
C ARG A 111 -9.30 -13.68 12.60
N PRO A 112 -8.88 -13.62 13.89
CA PRO A 112 -9.28 -12.54 14.80
C PRO A 112 -8.75 -11.19 14.30
N LEU A 113 -7.43 -11.10 14.09
CA LEU A 113 -6.74 -9.92 13.55
C LEU A 113 -7.35 -9.42 12.23
N ARG A 114 -7.74 -10.32 11.33
CA ARG A 114 -8.36 -9.96 10.05
C ARG A 114 -9.72 -9.29 10.21
N ARG A 115 -10.49 -9.58 11.27
CA ARG A 115 -11.77 -8.89 11.53
C ARG A 115 -11.49 -7.48 12.03
N ASP A 116 -10.71 -7.36 13.10
CA ASP A 116 -10.41 -6.06 13.73
C ASP A 116 -9.81 -5.06 12.72
N VAL A 117 -8.86 -5.50 11.90
CA VAL A 117 -8.22 -4.64 10.89
C VAL A 117 -9.17 -4.30 9.74
N ARG A 118 -10.11 -5.18 9.38
CA ARG A 118 -11.10 -4.87 8.34
C ARG A 118 -12.08 -3.82 8.81
N ASP A 119 -12.57 -3.98 10.03
CA ASP A 119 -13.54 -3.06 10.63
C ASP A 119 -12.91 -1.66 10.79
N ALA A 120 -11.65 -1.59 11.23
CA ALA A 120 -10.90 -0.33 11.30
C ALA A 120 -10.64 0.33 9.91
N ARG A 121 -10.66 -0.44 8.82
CA ARG A 121 -10.43 0.05 7.44
C ARG A 121 -11.71 0.39 6.68
N GLN A 122 -12.87 0.11 7.25
CA GLN A 122 -14.18 0.43 6.69
C GLN A 122 -14.98 1.29 7.68
N PRO A 123 -14.55 2.54 7.95
CA PRO A 123 -15.36 3.42 8.78
C PRO A 123 -16.71 3.66 8.09
N HIS A 124 -17.78 3.61 8.89
CA HIS A 124 -19.16 3.93 8.51
C HIS A 124 -19.28 5.33 7.92
#